data_AF-A0A967QEE5-F1
#
_entry.id   AF-A0A967QEE5-F1
#
_cell.length_a   1.000
_cell.length_b   1.000
_cell.length_c   1.000
_cell.angle_alpha   90.00
_cell.angle_beta   90.00
_cell.angle_gamma   90.00
#
_symmetry.space_group_name_H-M   'P 1'
#
loop_
_entity.id
_entity.type
_entity.pdbx_description
1 polymer ?
#
loop_
_entity_poly.entity_id
_entity_poly.type
_entity_poly.pdbx_seq_one_letter_code
_entity_poly.pdbx_strand_id
1 'polypeptide(L)'
;MIELGLEGVEFIAANTDKQALASSLAGKKLQLGPRVTRGLGAGGDPRAGAAAAMESARELAAALEGADMVFITAGMGGGTGTGAAPVAAEIARELGAVVVAVVTMPFSFEMNRRS
;
A
#
# COMPACT_ATOMS: atom_id res chain seq x y z
N MET A 1 -8.56 6.64 10.63
CA MET A 1 -9.69 5.73 10.36
C MET A 1 -9.94 4.83 11.56
N ILE A 2 -8.94 4.03 12.00
CA ILE A 2 -9.06 3.16 13.18
C ILE A 2 -9.37 3.95 14.46
N GLU A 3 -8.61 5.01 14.74
CA GLU A 3 -8.82 5.85 15.93
C GLU A 3 -10.17 6.60 15.92
N LEU A 4 -10.81 6.72 14.75
CA LEU A 4 -12.13 7.34 14.61
C LEU A 4 -13.27 6.33 14.83
N GLY A 5 -12.96 5.07 15.17
CA GLY A 5 -13.95 4.06 15.50
C GLY A 5 -14.74 3.53 14.31
N LEU A 6 -14.14 3.47 13.11
CA LEU A 6 -14.81 2.87 11.96
C LEU A 6 -14.92 1.36 12.16
N GLU A 7 -16.15 0.86 12.22
CA GLU A 7 -16.48 -0.55 12.39
C GLU A 7 -16.93 -1.21 11.08
N GLY A 8 -16.96 -2.55 11.06
CA GLY A 8 -17.43 -3.33 9.91
C GLY A 8 -16.44 -3.43 8.73
N VAL A 9 -15.19 -3.02 8.93
CA VAL A 9 -14.12 -3.11 7.91
C VAL A 9 -12.86 -3.74 8.49
N GLU A 10 -12.13 -4.49 7.67
CA GLU A 10 -10.79 -4.97 8.01
C GLU A 10 -9.74 -3.95 7.56
N PHE A 11 -8.83 -3.60 8.46
CA PHE A 11 -7.71 -2.71 8.16
C PHE A 11 -6.43 -3.48 7.89
N ILE A 12 -5.87 -3.25 6.70
CA ILE A 12 -4.58 -3.80 6.27
C ILE A 12 -3.61 -2.63 6.04
N ALA A 13 -2.49 -2.63 6.75
CA ALA A 13 -1.38 -1.72 6.46
C ALA A 13 -0.34 -2.45 5.62
N ALA A 14 -0.03 -1.94 4.43
CA ALA A 14 1.01 -2.50 3.56
C ALA A 14 2.12 -1.47 3.33
N ASN A 15 3.36 -1.81 3.67
CA ASN A 15 4.50 -0.89 3.50
C ASN A 15 5.81 -1.64 3.29
N THR A 16 6.72 -1.05 2.52
CA THR A 16 8.11 -1.50 2.37
C THR A 16 8.99 -1.14 3.57
N ASP A 17 8.62 -0.08 4.31
CA ASP A 17 9.31 0.36 5.51
C ASP A 17 8.80 -0.43 6.73
N LYS A 18 9.66 -1.25 7.32
CA LYS A 18 9.33 -2.10 8.47
C LYS A 18 9.08 -1.28 9.74
N GLN A 19 9.81 -0.18 9.93
CA GLN A 19 9.68 0.67 11.11
C GLN A 19 8.33 1.40 11.09
N ALA A 20 7.96 1.97 9.95
CA ALA A 20 6.66 2.60 9.76
C ALA A 20 5.51 1.59 9.92
N LEU A 21 5.70 0.33 9.49
CA LEU A 21 4.69 -0.70 9.64
C LEU A 21 4.49 -1.12 11.12
N ALA A 22 5.55 -1.11 11.92
CA ALA A 22 5.49 -1.49 13.33
C ALA A 22 4.56 -0.56 14.14
N SER A 23 4.57 0.74 13.85
CA SER A 23 3.73 1.75 14.52
C SER A 23 2.27 1.76 14.06
N SER A 24 1.90 1.02 13.02
CA SER A 24 0.52 0.93 12.55
C SER A 24 -0.40 0.27 13.57
N LEU A 25 -1.63 0.75 13.68
CA LEU A 25 -2.70 0.16 14.50
C LEU A 25 -3.54 -0.88 13.74
N ALA A 26 -3.27 -1.09 12.44
CA ALA A 26 -4.01 -2.04 11.62
C ALA A 26 -3.86 -3.48 12.16
N GLY A 27 -4.97 -4.23 12.15
CA GLY A 27 -5.00 -5.63 12.59
C GLY A 27 -4.12 -6.53 11.73
N LYS A 28 -3.99 -6.21 10.44
CA LYS A 28 -3.10 -6.91 9.50
C LYS A 28 -2.02 -5.97 9.01
N LYS A 29 -0.76 -6.43 9.08
CA LYS A 29 0.44 -5.68 8.70
C LYS A 29 1.23 -6.48 7.68
N LEU A 30 1.43 -5.91 6.50
CA LEU A 30 2.04 -6.58 5.37
C LEU A 30 3.31 -5.84 4.95
N GLN A 31 4.46 -6.47 5.19
CA GLN A 31 5.73 -5.93 4.74
C GLN A 31 5.91 -6.24 3.25
N LEU A 32 5.98 -5.21 2.41
CA LEU A 32 6.18 -5.34 0.97
C LEU A 32 7.66 -5.44 0.63
N GLY A 33 8.01 -6.36 -0.28
CA GLY A 33 9.35 -6.49 -0.84
C GLY A 33 10.49 -6.54 0.19
N PRO A 34 10.49 -7.50 1.13
CA PRO A 34 11.55 -7.63 2.11
C PRO A 34 12.92 -7.89 1.47
N ARG A 35 12.99 -8.48 0.26
CA ARG A 35 14.27 -8.63 -0.47
C ARG A 35 14.61 -7.38 -1.28
N VAL A 36 13.64 -6.79 -1.97
CA VAL A 36 13.83 -5.57 -2.79
C VAL A 36 14.31 -4.39 -1.93
N THR A 37 13.70 -4.16 -0.78
CA THR A 37 13.94 -2.95 0.03
C THR A 37 14.71 -3.21 1.32
N ARG A 38 14.87 -4.48 1.72
CA ARG A 38 15.46 -4.88 3.02
C ARG A 38 14.76 -4.25 4.22
N GLY A 39 13.50 -3.84 4.06
CA GLY A 39 12.70 -3.20 5.11
C GLY A 39 13.00 -1.71 5.33
N LEU A 40 13.77 -1.07 4.44
CA LEU A 40 14.19 0.33 4.56
C LEU A 40 13.30 1.31 3.78
N GLY A 41 12.27 0.82 3.09
CA GLY A 41 11.41 1.64 2.24
C GLY A 41 11.85 1.71 0.77
N ALA A 42 10.97 2.25 -0.08
CA ALA A 42 11.20 2.38 -1.52
C ALA A 42 12.02 3.62 -1.94
N GLY A 43 12.48 4.45 -0.99
CA GLY A 43 13.36 5.60 -1.27
C GLY A 43 12.77 6.67 -2.19
N GLY A 44 11.43 6.73 -2.34
CA GLY A 44 10.78 7.65 -3.27
C GLY A 44 10.84 7.21 -4.74
N ASP A 45 11.25 5.98 -5.05
CA ASP A 45 11.19 5.38 -6.39
C ASP A 45 9.91 4.52 -6.53
N PRO A 46 8.94 4.92 -7.36
CA PRO A 46 7.73 4.12 -7.62
C PRO A 46 8.02 2.72 -8.17
N ARG A 47 9.11 2.55 -8.95
CA ARG A 47 9.46 1.24 -9.52
C ARG A 47 9.88 0.26 -8.43
N ALA A 48 10.59 0.74 -7.42
CA ALA A 48 10.93 -0.07 -6.25
C ALA A 48 9.67 -0.46 -5.46
N GLY A 49 8.70 0.47 -5.32
CA GLY A 49 7.39 0.18 -4.72
C GLY A 49 6.60 -0.88 -5.48
N ALA A 50 6.54 -0.78 -6.81
CA ALA A 50 5.86 -1.75 -7.67
C ALA A 50 6.54 -3.13 -7.62
N ALA A 51 7.87 -3.18 -7.72
CA ALA A 51 8.62 -4.42 -7.61
C ALA A 51 8.42 -5.09 -6.24
N ALA A 52 8.38 -4.29 -5.17
CA ALA A 52 8.13 -4.79 -3.82
C ALA A 52 6.71 -5.37 -3.65
N ALA A 53 5.71 -4.73 -4.25
CA ALA A 53 4.34 -5.25 -4.26
C ALA A 53 4.23 -6.54 -5.08
N MET A 54 4.88 -6.60 -6.24
CA MET A 54 4.93 -7.79 -7.09
C MET A 54 5.62 -8.97 -6.39
N GLU A 55 6.72 -8.70 -5.68
CA GLU A 55 7.42 -9.69 -4.85
C GLU A 55 6.48 -10.29 -3.80
N SER A 56 5.62 -9.46 -3.21
CA SER A 56 4.67 -9.81 -2.16
C SER A 56 3.25 -10.06 -2.67
N ALA A 57 3.08 -10.38 -3.95
CA ALA A 57 1.76 -10.52 -4.57
C ALA A 57 0.92 -11.64 -3.94
N ARG A 58 1.57 -12.74 -3.52
CA ARG A 58 0.88 -13.86 -2.85
C ARG A 58 0.35 -13.46 -1.49
N GLU A 59 1.16 -12.76 -0.70
CA GLU A 59 0.75 -12.24 0.60
C GLU A 59 -0.37 -11.21 0.45
N LEU A 60 -0.28 -10.33 -0.55
CA LEU A 60 -1.35 -9.37 -0.87
C LEU A 60 -2.65 -10.09 -1.26
N ALA A 61 -2.58 -11.10 -2.14
CA ALA A 61 -3.75 -11.86 -2.55
C ALA A 61 -4.40 -12.56 -1.35
N ALA A 62 -3.61 -13.27 -0.53
CA ALA A 62 -4.10 -13.90 0.71
C ALA A 62 -4.59 -12.89 1.74
N ALA A 63 -4.18 -11.61 1.64
CA ALA A 63 -4.69 -10.56 2.49
C ALA A 63 -6.04 -10.01 2.06
N LEU A 64 -6.36 -10.10 0.77
CA LEU A 64 -7.56 -9.55 0.14
C LEU A 64 -8.60 -10.61 -0.20
N GLU A 65 -8.25 -11.89 -0.08
CA GLU A 65 -9.13 -13.02 -0.37
C GLU A 65 -10.41 -12.97 0.48
N GLY A 66 -11.55 -13.14 -0.18
CA GLY A 66 -12.87 -13.09 0.45
C GLY A 66 -13.46 -11.68 0.61
N ALA A 67 -12.75 -10.62 0.20
CA ALA A 67 -13.29 -9.26 0.24
C ALA A 67 -14.26 -9.02 -0.93
N ASP A 68 -15.49 -8.61 -0.63
CA ASP A 68 -16.44 -8.14 -1.66
C ASP A 68 -16.04 -6.78 -2.23
N MET A 69 -15.41 -5.93 -1.40
CA MET A 69 -14.98 -4.59 -1.76
C MET A 69 -13.66 -4.25 -1.07
N VAL A 70 -12.74 -3.64 -1.82
CA VAL A 70 -11.41 -3.24 -1.35
C VAL A 70 -11.22 -1.74 -1.56
N PHE A 71 -10.95 -1.03 -0.46
CA PHE A 71 -10.56 0.37 -0.48
C PHE A 71 -9.04 0.50 -0.41
N ILE A 72 -8.45 1.10 -1.44
CA ILE A 72 -7.01 1.35 -1.51
C ILE A 72 -6.77 2.82 -1.22
N THR A 73 -6.14 3.11 -0.08
CA THR A 73 -5.74 4.46 0.31
C THR A 73 -4.23 4.64 0.20
N ALA A 74 -3.79 5.64 -0.55
CA ALA A 74 -2.36 5.92 -0.72
C ALA A 74 -2.08 7.40 -0.96
N GLY A 75 -0.95 7.88 -0.46
CA GLY A 75 -0.38 9.17 -0.88
C GLY A 75 0.47 8.98 -2.13
N MET A 76 0.13 9.69 -3.20
CA MET A 76 0.88 9.68 -4.46
C MET A 76 2.10 10.59 -4.39
N GLY A 77 3.07 10.36 -5.27
CA GLY A 77 4.32 11.14 -5.34
C GLY A 77 5.50 10.50 -4.58
N GLY A 78 5.22 9.60 -3.63
CA GLY A 78 6.23 8.75 -2.98
C GLY A 78 6.64 7.53 -3.80
N GLY A 79 7.38 6.61 -3.19
CA GLY A 79 7.78 5.34 -3.83
C GLY A 79 6.77 4.23 -3.62
N THR A 80 6.53 3.86 -2.35
CA THR A 80 5.72 2.69 -1.99
C THR A 80 4.26 2.85 -2.42
N GLY A 81 3.58 3.91 -1.98
CA GLY A 81 2.17 4.14 -2.33
C GLY A 81 1.94 4.23 -3.84
N THR A 82 2.70 5.08 -4.53
CA THR A 82 2.62 5.28 -5.98
C THR A 82 2.83 3.99 -6.77
N GLY A 83 3.79 3.15 -6.37
CA GLY A 83 4.13 1.92 -7.08
C GLY A 83 3.28 0.71 -6.70
N ALA A 84 2.95 0.56 -5.42
CA ALA A 84 2.27 -0.62 -4.89
C ALA A 84 0.74 -0.54 -5.04
N ALA A 85 0.15 0.65 -5.00
CA ALA A 85 -1.31 0.80 -5.06
C ALA A 85 -1.92 0.24 -6.36
N PRO A 86 -1.35 0.47 -7.57
CA PRO A 86 -1.87 -0.14 -8.79
C PRO A 86 -1.78 -1.67 -8.79
N VAL A 87 -0.69 -2.22 -8.25
CA VAL A 87 -0.50 -3.68 -8.17
C VAL A 87 -1.51 -4.31 -7.21
N ALA A 88 -1.73 -3.69 -6.04
CA ALA A 88 -2.75 -4.14 -5.10
C ALA A 88 -4.17 -4.05 -5.69
N ALA A 89 -4.46 -3.00 -6.47
CA ALA A 89 -5.74 -2.83 -7.16
C ALA A 89 -5.97 -3.92 -8.21
N GLU A 90 -4.94 -4.26 -8.97
CA GLU A 90 -5.01 -5.33 -9.97
C GLU A 90 -5.28 -6.68 -9.31
N ILE A 91 -4.54 -7.02 -8.25
CA ILE A 91 -4.74 -8.25 -7.47
C ILE A 91 -6.17 -8.32 -6.90
N ALA A 92 -6.66 -7.23 -6.27
CA ALA A 92 -8.01 -7.18 -5.72
C ALA A 92 -9.08 -7.40 -6.80
N ARG A 93 -8.89 -6.79 -7.98
CA ARG A 93 -9.80 -6.94 -9.12
C ARG A 93 -9.79 -8.36 -9.68
N GLU A 94 -8.62 -9.00 -9.74
CA GLU A 94 -8.50 -10.41 -10.18
C GLU A 94 -9.18 -11.38 -9.22
N LEU A 95 -9.24 -11.04 -7.93
CA LEU A 95 -9.98 -11.79 -6.91
C LEU A 95 -11.50 -11.54 -6.95
N GLY A 96 -11.98 -10.67 -7.84
CA GLY A 96 -13.41 -10.37 -8.01
C GLY A 96 -13.95 -9.28 -7.11
N ALA A 97 -13.10 -8.59 -6.33
CA ALA A 97 -13.53 -7.51 -5.45
C ALA A 97 -13.84 -6.22 -6.23
N VAL A 98 -14.81 -5.45 -5.75
CA VAL A 98 -15.00 -4.06 -6.20
C VAL A 98 -13.88 -3.20 -5.64
N VAL A 99 -13.10 -2.55 -6.50
CA VAL A 99 -11.94 -1.74 -6.09
C VAL A 99 -12.26 -0.26 -6.13
N VAL A 100 -12.06 0.43 -5.00
CA VAL A 100 -12.16 1.88 -4.89
C VAL A 100 -10.83 2.44 -4.38
N ALA A 101 -10.20 3.31 -5.17
CA ALA A 101 -8.96 3.97 -4.77
C ALA A 101 -9.23 5.40 -4.29
N VAL A 102 -8.82 5.71 -3.07
CA VAL A 102 -8.88 7.07 -2.49
C VAL A 102 -7.45 7.54 -2.28
N VAL A 103 -6.95 8.37 -3.18
CA VAL A 103 -5.55 8.80 -3.17
C VAL A 103 -5.41 10.30 -2.99
N THR A 104 -4.34 10.71 -2.33
CA THR A 104 -3.96 12.13 -2.21
C THR A 104 -2.84 12.46 -3.18
N MET A 105 -2.90 13.65 -3.77
CA MET A 105 -1.83 14.19 -4.60
C MET A 105 -0.87 15.01 -3.73
N PRO A 106 0.44 15.02 -4.05
CA PRO A 106 1.40 15.82 -3.31
C PRO A 106 1.09 17.31 -3.46
N PHE A 107 1.41 18.10 -2.44
CA PHE A 107 1.30 19.55 -2.52
C PHE A 107 2.31 20.12 -3.53
N SER A 108 2.03 21.30 -4.08
CA SER A 108 2.91 21.95 -5.07
C SER A 108 4.35 22.17 -4.55
N PHE A 109 4.53 22.43 -3.25
CA PHE A 109 5.87 22.62 -2.68
C PHE A 109 6.68 21.31 -2.54
N GLU A 110 6.03 20.14 -2.52
CA GLU A 110 6.72 18.84 -2.46
C GLU A 110 7.31 18.46 -3.83
N MET A 111 6.75 18.99 -4.93
CA MET A 111 7.27 18.77 -6.29
C MET A 111 8.56 19.55 -6.59
N ASN A 112 8.82 20.66 -5.90
CA ASN A 112 9.98 21.53 -6.15
C ASN A 112 11.33 20.93 -5.70
N ARG A 113 11.38 19.65 -5.34
CA ARG A 113 12.61 18.94 -4.95
C ARG A 113 13.22 18.09 -6.07
N ARG A 114 12.69 18.14 -7.30
CA ARG A 114 13.16 17.36 -8.47
C ARG A 114 13.19 18.14 -9.79
N SER A 115 13.61 19.40 -9.78
CA SER A 115 14.01 20.15 -10.98
C SER A 115 15.52 20.35 -11.00
#